data_AF-A0A2R2WZP3-F1
#
_entry.id   AF-A0A2R2WZP3-F1
#
_cell.length_a   1.000
_cell.length_b   1.000
_cell.length_c   1.000
_cell.angle_alpha   90.00
_cell.angle_beta   90.00
_cell.angle_gamma   90.00
#
_symmetry.space_group_name_H-M   'P 1'
#
loop_
_entity.id
_entity.type
_entity.pdbx_description
1 polymer ?
#
loop_
_entity_poly.entity_id
_entity_poly.type
_entity_poly.pdbx_seq_one_letter_code
_entity_poly.pdbx_strand_id
1 'polypeptide(L)'
;HSPMYFLLCKLSVCDIFFPSVSSPKMLFYLSGHSRAISYAGCVSQLFFYHFLGCTECFLYTVMAYDRFVAICHPLRYKVIMSHRVCAILATGTSFFGCIHATFLSTLTFQLPYCGPN
;
A
#
# COMPACT_ATOMS: atom_id res chain seq x y z
N HIS A 1 -2.54 9.98 -23.31
CA HIS A 1 -2.13 9.78 -21.90
C HIS A 1 -1.86 8.29 -21.72
N SER A 2 -0.68 7.88 -21.28
CA SER A 2 -0.32 6.44 -21.17
C SER A 2 -0.90 5.82 -19.88
N PRO A 3 -1.41 4.57 -19.89
CA PRO A 3 -1.85 3.86 -18.68
C PRO A 3 -0.80 3.85 -17.56
N MET A 4 0.49 3.79 -17.92
CA MET A 4 1.60 3.88 -16.98
C MET A 4 1.60 5.16 -16.12
N TYR A 5 1.22 6.33 -16.68
CA TYR A 5 1.20 7.59 -15.91
C TYR A 5 0.13 7.57 -14.81
N PHE A 6 -0.99 6.90 -15.05
CA PHE A 6 -2.03 6.75 -14.04
C PHE A 6 -1.55 5.90 -12.86
N LEU A 7 -0.83 4.80 -13.14
CA LEU A 7 -0.21 3.96 -12.10
C LEU A 7 0.87 4.73 -11.33
N LEU A 8 1.72 5.50 -12.02
CA LEU A 8 2.73 6.35 -11.39
C LEU A 8 2.12 7.41 -10.48
N CYS A 9 1.00 8.02 -10.89
CA CYS A 9 0.31 9.01 -10.06
C CYS A 9 -0.29 8.38 -8.80
N LYS A 10 -0.80 7.15 -8.88
CA LYS A 10 -1.23 6.39 -7.70
C LYS A 10 -0.05 6.01 -6.79
N LEU A 11 1.06 5.60 -7.39
CA LEU A 11 2.29 5.25 -6.67
C LEU A 11 2.85 6.47 -5.91
N SER A 12 2.97 7.62 -6.58
CA SER A 12 3.49 8.84 -5.96
C SER A 12 2.62 9.33 -4.79
N VAL A 13 1.30 9.16 -4.91
CA VAL A 13 0.39 9.41 -3.79
C VAL A 13 0.73 8.48 -2.62
N CYS A 14 0.91 7.18 -2.85
CA CYS A 14 1.31 6.24 -1.79
C CYS A 14 2.65 6.61 -1.15
N ASP A 15 3.67 6.95 -1.95
CA ASP A 15 4.99 7.38 -1.51
C ASP A 15 4.97 8.61 -0.60
N ILE A 16 4.01 9.53 -0.82
CA ILE A 16 3.83 10.71 0.04
C ILE A 16 3.12 10.32 1.34
N PHE A 17 2.09 9.47 1.26
CA PHE A 17 1.31 9.06 2.43
C PHE A 17 2.11 8.15 3.38
N PHE A 18 2.95 7.25 2.86
CA PHE A 18 3.69 6.27 3.64
C PHE A 18 4.58 6.90 4.75
N PRO A 19 5.47 7.85 4.46
CA PRO A 19 6.22 8.57 5.48
C PRO A 19 5.33 9.56 6.24
N SER A 20 4.31 10.15 5.64
CA SER A 20 3.41 11.09 6.35
C SER A 20 2.71 10.44 7.54
N VAL A 21 2.36 9.15 7.45
CA VAL A 21 1.75 8.39 8.55
C VAL A 21 2.79 7.97 9.60
N SER A 22 4.03 7.69 9.19
CA SER A 22 5.07 7.11 10.06
C SER A 22 5.97 8.15 10.73
N SER A 23 6.36 9.20 10.00
CA SER A 23 7.28 10.26 10.42
C SER A 23 6.82 11.08 11.62
N PRO A 24 5.57 11.56 11.74
CA PRO A 24 5.18 12.38 12.89
C PRO A 24 5.29 11.61 14.21
N LYS A 25 5.05 10.29 14.19
CA LYS A 25 5.23 9.44 15.36
C LYS A 25 6.69 9.12 15.64
N MET A 26 7.49 8.83 14.61
CA MET A 26 8.93 8.62 14.77
C MET A 26 9.62 9.86 15.37
N LEU A 27 9.27 11.06 14.89
CA LEU A 27 9.76 12.33 15.43
C LEU A 27 9.31 12.56 16.88
N PHE A 28 8.06 12.22 17.20
CA PHE A 28 7.56 12.30 18.57
C PHE A 28 8.34 11.38 19.53
N TYR A 29 8.62 10.13 19.13
CA TYR A 29 9.45 9.21 19.90
C TYR A 29 10.88 9.72 20.10
N LEU A 30 11.49 10.29 19.05
CA LEU A 30 12.85 10.84 19.10
C LEU A 30 12.96 12.12 19.93
N SER A 31 11.87 12.89 20.06
CA SER A 31 11.81 14.13 20.86
C SER A 31 11.83 13.90 22.38
N GLY A 32 11.89 12.65 22.85
CA GLY A 32 11.94 12.31 24.29
C GLY A 32 10.62 12.49 25.05
N HIS A 33 9.54 12.91 24.38
CA HIS A 33 8.18 12.93 24.93
C HIS A 33 7.57 11.53 24.82
N SER A 34 7.18 10.96 25.96
CA SER A 34 6.44 9.69 26.18
C SER A 34 6.63 8.56 25.13
N ARG A 35 7.27 7.46 25.55
CA ARG A 35 7.48 6.24 24.73
C ARG A 35 6.22 5.39 24.53
N ALA A 36 5.09 5.79 25.11
CA ALA A 36 3.87 5.00 25.13
C ALA A 36 2.87 5.51 24.07
N ILE A 37 2.59 4.67 23.07
CA ILE A 37 1.49 4.89 22.13
C ILE A 37 0.23 4.27 22.70
N SER A 38 -0.92 4.92 22.48
CA SER A 38 -2.20 4.25 22.73
C SER A 38 -2.32 3.01 21.86
N TYR A 39 -2.94 1.95 22.39
CA TYR A 39 -3.22 0.72 21.64
C TYR A 39 -3.92 1.03 20.30
N ALA A 40 -4.94 1.89 20.29
CA ALA A 40 -5.61 2.31 19.06
C ALA A 40 -4.69 3.08 18.09
N GLY A 41 -3.72 3.83 18.63
CA GLY A 41 -2.69 4.50 17.85
C GLY A 41 -1.68 3.54 17.21
N CYS A 42 -1.36 2.44 17.89
CA CYS A 42 -0.53 1.36 17.35
C CYS A 42 -1.27 0.59 16.24
N VAL A 43 -2.51 0.19 16.51
CA VAL A 43 -3.37 -0.54 15.56
C VAL A 43 -3.55 0.25 14.26
N SER A 44 -3.90 1.54 14.35
CA SER A 44 -4.08 2.40 13.18
C SER A 44 -2.79 2.56 12.38
N GLN A 45 -1.65 2.77 13.04
CA GLN A 45 -0.35 2.90 12.37
C GLN A 45 0.04 1.62 11.63
N LEU A 46 -0.07 0.47 12.29
CA LEU A 46 0.25 -0.82 11.71
C LEU A 46 -0.64 -1.11 10.50
N PHE A 47 -1.94 -0.80 10.61
CA PHE A 47 -2.91 -0.95 9.53
C PHE A 47 -2.55 -0.08 8.32
N PHE A 48 -2.34 1.23 8.51
CA PHE A 48 -2.00 2.13 7.40
C PHE A 48 -0.65 1.80 6.77
N TYR A 49 0.35 1.42 7.59
CA TYR A 49 1.66 1.00 7.10
C TYR A 49 1.56 -0.22 6.18
N HIS A 50 0.84 -1.26 6.62
CA HIS A 50 0.63 -2.45 5.78
C HIS A 50 -0.25 -2.18 4.57
N PHE A 51 -1.29 -1.36 4.73
CA PHE A 51 -2.18 -1.01 3.64
C PHE A 51 -1.43 -0.30 2.50
N LEU A 52 -0.66 0.74 2.84
CA LEU A 52 0.11 1.52 1.87
C LEU A 52 1.22 0.66 1.25
N GLY A 53 1.99 -0.05 2.08
CA GLY A 53 3.07 -0.92 1.61
C GLY A 53 2.58 -2.04 0.67
N CYS A 54 1.49 -2.74 1.02
CA CYS A 54 0.91 -3.76 0.13
C CYS A 54 0.38 -3.15 -1.17
N THR A 55 -0.28 -1.99 -1.10
CA THR A 55 -0.78 -1.29 -2.28
C THR A 55 0.37 -0.91 -3.22
N GLU A 56 1.49 -0.40 -2.69
CA GLU A 56 2.71 -0.13 -3.47
C GLU A 56 3.27 -1.39 -4.13
N CYS A 57 3.44 -2.49 -3.38
CA CYS A 57 3.93 -3.76 -3.94
C CYS A 57 3.06 -4.27 -5.09
N PHE A 58 1.74 -4.18 -4.95
CA PHE A 58 0.82 -4.56 -6.02
C PHE A 58 0.89 -3.60 -7.21
N LEU A 59 1.03 -2.28 -6.97
CA LEU A 59 1.20 -1.29 -8.04
C LEU A 59 2.50 -1.55 -8.84
N TYR A 60 3.63 -1.81 -8.17
CA TYR A 60 4.88 -2.18 -8.82
C TYR A 60 4.72 -3.45 -9.67
N THR A 61 4.00 -4.44 -9.16
CA THR A 61 3.70 -5.69 -9.89
C THR A 61 2.89 -5.40 -11.16
N VAL A 62 1.85 -4.57 -11.07
CA VAL A 62 1.03 -4.16 -12.21
C VAL A 62 1.85 -3.37 -13.23
N MET A 63 2.73 -2.47 -12.78
CA MET A 63 3.63 -1.71 -13.66
C MET A 63 4.66 -2.61 -14.37
N ALA A 64 5.20 -3.61 -13.67
CA ALA A 64 6.06 -4.62 -14.27
C ALA A 64 5.30 -5.46 -15.32
N TYR A 65 4.06 -5.82 -15.01
CA TYR A 65 3.18 -6.54 -15.93
C TYR A 65 2.82 -5.70 -17.17
N ASP A 66 2.52 -4.41 -17.01
CA ASP A 66 2.31 -3.47 -18.12
C ASP A 66 3.51 -3.47 -19.07
N ARG A 67 4.72 -3.32 -18.53
CA ARG A 67 5.96 -3.34 -19.33
C ARG A 67 6.22 -4.69 -19.98
N PHE A 68 5.90 -5.80 -19.31
CA PHE A 68 5.98 -7.14 -19.88
C PHE A 68 5.05 -7.32 -21.08
N VAL A 69 3.78 -6.94 -20.96
CA VAL A 69 2.79 -7.05 -22.05
C VAL A 69 3.16 -6.13 -23.22
N ALA A 70 3.69 -4.94 -22.95
CA ALA A 70 4.18 -4.03 -23.99
C ALA A 70 5.30 -4.65 -24.83
N ILE A 71 6.19 -5.43 -24.23
CA ILE A 71 7.32 -6.11 -24.91
C ILE A 71 6.85 -7.37 -25.63
N CYS A 72 6.13 -8.25 -24.95
CA CYS A 72 5.75 -9.56 -25.49
C CYS A 72 4.58 -9.51 -26.48
N HIS A 73 3.69 -8.52 -26.35
CA HIS A 73 2.45 -8.43 -27.12
C HIS A 73 2.13 -7.01 -27.61
N PRO A 74 3.02 -6.36 -28.39
CA PRO A 74 2.88 -4.95 -28.77
C PRO A 74 1.59 -4.64 -29.54
N LEU A 75 1.13 -5.56 -30.42
CA LEU A 75 -0.09 -5.39 -31.21
C LEU A 75 -1.37 -5.52 -30.37
N ARG A 76 -1.33 -6.25 -29.25
CA ARG A 76 -2.48 -6.42 -28.34
C ARG A 76 -2.42 -5.54 -27.11
N TYR A 77 -1.31 -4.85 -26.87
CA TYR A 77 -1.09 -4.01 -25.70
C TYR A 77 -2.22 -3.01 -25.45
N LYS A 78 -2.69 -2.28 -26.48
CA LYS A 78 -3.77 -1.29 -26.31
C LYS A 78 -5.12 -1.91 -25.92
N VAL A 79 -5.36 -3.17 -26.27
CA VAL A 79 -6.60 -3.89 -25.91
C VAL A 79 -6.50 -4.42 -24.49
N ILE A 80 -5.32 -4.91 -24.10
CA ILE A 80 -5.06 -5.48 -22.77
C ILE A 80 -4.92 -4.36 -21.72
N MET A 81 -4.14 -3.32 -22.00
CA MET A 81 -3.86 -2.19 -21.12
C MET A 81 -4.56 -0.92 -21.61
N SER A 82 -5.88 -0.87 -21.38
CA SER A 82 -6.68 0.34 -21.57
C SER A 82 -6.79 1.15 -20.28
N HIS A 83 -7.17 2.44 -20.38
CA HIS A 83 -7.43 3.28 -19.21
C HIS A 83 -8.43 2.66 -18.21
N ARG A 84 -9.45 1.95 -18.72
CA ARG A 84 -10.44 1.26 -17.86
C ARG A 84 -9.80 0.12 -17.09
N VAL A 85 -8.98 -0.69 -17.75
CA VAL A 85 -8.26 -1.79 -17.11
C VAL A 85 -7.28 -1.25 -16.07
N CYS A 86 -6.56 -0.16 -16.38
CA CYS A 86 -5.68 0.50 -15.42
C CYS A 86 -6.42 1.01 -14.18
N ALA A 87 -7.61 1.59 -14.36
CA ALA A 87 -8.46 2.01 -13.25
C ALA A 87 -8.92 0.82 -12.40
N ILE A 88 -9.39 -0.26 -13.03
CA ILE A 88 -9.80 -1.50 -12.36
C ILE A 88 -8.64 -2.10 -11.57
N LEU A 89 -7.47 -2.22 -12.19
CA LEU A 89 -6.26 -2.73 -11.56
C LEU A 89 -5.87 -1.87 -10.36
N ALA A 90 -5.85 -0.53 -10.49
CA ALA A 90 -5.53 0.37 -9.38
C ALA A 90 -6.55 0.29 -8.24
N THR A 91 -7.85 0.13 -8.53
CA THR A 91 -8.85 -0.09 -7.48
C THR A 91 -8.70 -1.47 -6.84
N GLY A 92 -8.33 -2.48 -7.63
CA GLY A 92 -8.08 -3.85 -7.18
C GLY A 92 -6.86 -3.94 -6.28
N THR A 93 -5.77 -3.24 -6.60
CA THR A 93 -4.55 -3.22 -5.77
C THR A 93 -4.83 -2.58 -4.42
N SER A 94 -5.58 -1.48 -4.37
CA SER A 94 -6.04 -0.88 -3.11
C SER A 94 -6.94 -1.84 -2.33
N PHE A 95 -7.92 -2.48 -2.97
CA PHE A 95 -8.81 -3.42 -2.29
C PHE A 95 -8.07 -4.63 -1.70
N PHE A 96 -7.16 -5.23 -2.46
CA PHE A 96 -6.29 -6.31 -1.98
C PHE A 96 -5.37 -5.85 -0.84
N GLY A 97 -4.81 -4.65 -0.94
CA GLY A 97 -4.04 -4.01 0.12
C GLY A 97 -4.86 -3.86 1.41
N CYS A 98 -6.13 -3.43 1.31
CA CYS A 98 -7.03 -3.33 2.47
C CYS A 98 -7.26 -4.68 3.13
N ILE A 99 -7.59 -5.71 2.35
CA ILE A 99 -7.85 -7.06 2.87
C ILE A 99 -6.60 -7.59 3.56
N HIS A 100 -5.43 -7.48 2.92
CA HIS A 100 -4.17 -7.96 3.48
C HIS A 100 -3.81 -7.23 4.78
N ALA A 101 -3.92 -5.90 4.79
CA ALA A 101 -3.66 -5.09 5.98
C ALA A 101 -4.61 -5.42 7.13
N THR A 102 -5.90 -5.63 6.84
CA THR A 102 -6.90 -6.05 7.83
C THR A 102 -6.54 -7.42 8.38
N PHE A 103 -6.30 -8.41 7.51
CA PHE A 103 -5.95 -9.77 7.90
C PHE A 103 -4.71 -9.79 8.80
N LEU A 104 -3.63 -9.13 8.37
CA LEU A 104 -2.39 -9.11 9.14
C LEU A 104 -2.55 -8.34 10.45
N SER A 105 -3.23 -7.19 10.45
CA SER A 105 -3.51 -6.47 11.69
C SER A 105 -4.33 -7.32 12.66
N THR A 106 -5.39 -7.99 12.18
CA THR A 106 -6.18 -8.89 13.03
C THR A 106 -5.35 -10.05 13.56
N LEU A 107 -4.50 -10.67 12.73
CA LEU A 107 -3.61 -11.73 13.15
C LEU A 107 -2.66 -11.24 14.25
N THR A 108 -2.01 -10.10 14.04
CA THR A 108 -1.11 -9.48 15.02
C THR A 108 -1.80 -9.14 16.33
N PHE A 109 -3.08 -8.75 16.35
CA PHE A 109 -3.75 -8.40 17.60
C PHE A 109 -4.55 -9.56 18.23
N GLN A 110 -4.84 -10.63 17.48
CA GLN A 110 -5.56 -11.82 17.96
C GLN A 110 -4.63 -12.98 18.35
N LEU A 111 -3.39 -13.01 17.85
CA LEU A 111 -2.38 -13.95 18.33
C LEU A 111 -2.16 -13.70 19.83
N PRO A 112 -2.24 -14.73 20.68
CA PRO A 112 -1.99 -14.57 22.11
C PRO A 112 -0.51 -14.20 22.29
N TYR A 113 -0.25 -12.90 22.51
CA TYR A 113 1.04 -12.48 23.02
C TYR A 113 1.14 -12.99 24.47
N CYS A 114 2.12 -13.82 24.77
CA CYS A 114 2.39 -14.27 26.13
C CYS A 114 2.83 -13.06 26.99
N GLY A 115 1.90 -12.40 27.67
CA GLY A 115 2.17 -11.31 28.60
C GLY A 115 0.94 -10.44 28.88
N PRO A 116 0.88 -9.74 30.03
CA PRO A 116 -0.26 -8.89 30.37
C PRO A 116 -0.33 -7.68 29.43
N ASN A 117 -1.55 -7.40 28.95
CA ASN A 117 -1.90 -6.18 28.22
C ASN A 117 -1.63 -4.93 29.07
#